data_AF-A0A969INI1-F1
#
_entry.id   AF-A0A969INI1-F1
#
_cell.length_a   1.000
_cell.length_b   1.000
_cell.length_c   1.000
_cell.angle_alpha   90.00
_cell.angle_beta   90.00
_cell.angle_gamma   90.00
#
_symmetry.space_group_name_H-M   'P 1'
#
loop_
_entity.id
_entity.type
_entity.pdbx_description
1 polymer ?
#
loop_
_entity_poly.entity_id
_entity_poly.type
_entity_poly.pdbx_seq_one_letter_code
_entity_poly.pdbx_strand_id
1 'polypeptide(L)' 'MHCVGRDVPLDLVTAHKWFNLAALRGNAEAKRYRMEIAGEMTRYEIAEAQRQAREWLRRH' A
#
# COMPACT_ATOMS: atom_id res chain seq x y z
N MET A 1 -17.77 3.37 21.49
CA MET A 1 -18.57 3.23 20.26
C MET A 1 -18.07 4.29 19.28
N HIS A 2 -17.09 3.96 18.44
CA HIS A 2 -16.46 4.95 17.55
C HIS A 2 -17.29 5.12 16.29
N CYS A 3 -18.15 6.14 16.35
CA CYS A 3 -18.83 6.70 15.20
C CYS A 3 -17.81 7.32 14.23
N VAL A 4 -18.23 7.38 12.95
CA VAL A 4 -17.65 8.07 11.79
C VAL A 4 -16.32 7.57 11.22
N GLY A 5 -16.36 6.37 10.63
CA GLY A 5 -15.44 5.94 9.57
C GLY A 5 -15.73 6.64 8.24
N ARG A 6 -15.56 7.97 8.19
CA ARG A 6 -15.90 8.77 6.99
C ARG A 6 -14.92 9.90 6.75
N ASP A 7 -13.63 9.61 6.85
CA ASP A 7 -12.52 10.39 6.27
C ASP A 7 -11.24 9.58 6.44
N VAL A 8 -11.22 8.34 5.94
CA VAL A 8 -9.93 7.74 5.63
C VAL A 8 -9.60 8.32 4.26
N PRO A 9 -8.78 9.39 4.13
CA PRO A 9 -8.22 9.73 2.84
C PRO A 9 -7.70 8.43 2.27
N LEU A 10 -8.06 8.13 1.03
CA LEU A 10 -7.67 6.88 0.39
C LEU A 10 -6.14 6.84 0.42
N ASP A 11 -5.56 6.22 1.44
CA ASP A 11 -4.12 6.19 1.66
C ASP A 11 -3.58 5.18 0.64
N LEU A 12 -3.46 5.63 -0.60
CA LEU A 12 -2.88 4.88 -1.70
C LEU A 12 -1.51 4.33 -1.30
N VAL A 13 -0.80 5.08 -0.44
CA VAL A 13 0.45 4.67 0.22
C VAL A 13 0.29 3.39 1.05
N THR A 14 -0.72 3.35 1.93
CA THR A 14 -1.01 2.19 2.78
C THR A 14 -1.54 1.02 1.96
N ALA A 15 -2.41 1.29 0.97
CA ALA A 15 -2.89 0.27 0.04
C ALA A 15 -1.73 -0.37 -0.73
N HIS A 16 -0.87 0.44 -1.37
CA HIS A 16 0.30 -0.02 -2.10
C HIS A 16 1.26 -0.82 -1.22
N LYS A 17 1.41 -0.45 0.06
CA LYS A 17 2.18 -1.24 1.04
C LYS A 17 1.60 -2.65 1.23
N TRP A 18 0.30 -2.78 1.46
CA TRP A 18 -0.35 -4.08 1.64
C TRP A 18 -0.30 -4.93 0.37
N PHE A 19 -0.52 -4.33 -0.80
CA PHE A 19 -0.40 -5.04 -2.07
C PHE A 19 1.04 -5.48 -2.35
N ASN A 20 2.03 -4.67 -1.99
CA ASN A 20 3.43 -5.06 -2.11
C ASN A 20 3.75 -6.26 -1.20
N LEU A 21 3.24 -6.28 0.03
CA LEU A 21 3.43 -7.40 0.96
C LEU A 21 2.69 -8.67 0.49
N ALA A 22 1.47 -8.53 -0.02
CA ALA A 22 0.70 -9.64 -0.57
C ALA A 22 1.32 -10.19 -1.87
N ALA A 23 1.89 -9.32 -2.72
CA ALA A 23 2.63 -9.73 -3.90
C ALA A 23 3.91 -10.50 -3.53
N LEU A 24 4.60 -10.11 -2.45
CA LEU A 24 5.74 -10.87 -1.91
C LEU A 24 5.36 -12.27 -1.43
N ARG A 25 4.10 -12.47 -1.00
CA ARG A 25 3.55 -13.79 -0.65
C ARG A 25 3.11 -14.61 -1.85
N GLY A 26 3.33 -14.15 -3.09
CA GLY A 26 2.98 -14.87 -4.32
C GLY A 26 1.58 -14.59 -4.84
N ASN A 27 0.88 -13.57 -4.33
CA ASN A 27 -0.45 -13.21 -4.82
C ASN A 27 -0.35 -12.41 -6.14
N ALA A 28 -0.77 -13.03 -7.24
CA ALA A 28 -0.76 -12.41 -8.57
C ALA A 28 -1.74 -11.22 -8.68
N GLU A 29 -2.91 -11.30 -8.04
CA GLU A 29 -3.87 -10.19 -8.02
C GLU A 29 -3.29 -8.98 -7.29
N ALA A 30 -2.57 -9.21 -6.18
CA ALA A 30 -1.91 -8.13 -5.47
C ALA A 30 -0.86 -7.41 -6.31
N LYS A 31 -0.17 -8.12 -7.22
CA LYS A 31 0.77 -7.51 -8.17
C LYS A 31 0.05 -6.62 -9.19
N ARG A 32 -1.13 -7.05 -9.65
CA ARG A 32 -1.98 -6.28 -10.58
C ARG A 32 -2.50 -5.01 -9.93
N TYR A 33 -3.12 -5.12 -8.75
CA TYR A 33 -3.58 -3.97 -7.98
C TYR A 33 -2.43 -3.00 -7.66
N ARG A 34 -1.24 -3.51 -7.29
CA ARG A 34 -0.07 -2.65 -7.06
C ARG A 34 0.27 -1.78 -8.28
N MET A 35 0.18 -2.32 -9.50
CA MET A 35 0.46 -1.54 -10.71
C MET A 35 -0.63 -0.50 -11.00
N GLU A 36 -1.89 -0.88 -10.83
CA GLU A 36 -3.04 0.01 -11.05
C GLU A 36 -2.97 1.23 -10.12
N ILE A 37 -2.74 0.99 -8.82
CA ILE A 37 -2.66 2.03 -7.81
C ILE A 37 -1.39 2.88 -7.99
N ALA A 38 -0.28 2.27 -8.43
CA ALA A 38 0.92 3.02 -8.77
C ALA A 38 0.72 3.98 -9.96
N GLY A 39 -0.30 3.77 -10.80
CA GLY A 39 -0.70 4.70 -11.84
C GLY A 39 -1.41 5.94 -11.31
N GLU A 40 -2.10 5.83 -10.17
CA GLU A 40 -2.80 6.94 -9.51
C GLU A 40 -1.93 7.66 -8.48
N MET A 41 -0.78 7.09 -8.12
CA MET A 41 0.16 7.65 -7.15
C MET A 41 1.25 8.50 -7.78
N THR A 42 1.68 9.53 -7.04
CA THR A 42 2.89 10.27 -7.36
C THR A 42 4.14 9.46 -7.04
N ARG A 43 5.27 9.81 -7.69
CA ARG A 43 6.58 9.20 -7.40
C ARG A 43 6.97 9.31 -5.92
N TYR A 44 6.54 10.38 -5.26
CA TYR A 44 6.78 10.60 -3.82
C TYR A 44 6.02 9.56 -2.98
N GLU A 45 4.73 9.37 -3.24
CA GLU A 45 3.90 8.42 -2.53
C GLU A 45 4.35 6.97 -2.75
N ILE A 46 4.80 6.62 -3.98
CA ILE A 46 5.37 5.31 -4.25
C ILE A 46 6.64 5.08 -3.42
N ALA A 47 7.53 6.09 -3.35
CA ALA A 47 8.76 6.00 -2.56
C ALA A 47 8.46 5.87 -1.06
N GLU A 48 7.46 6.58 -0.56
CA GLU A 48 6.97 6.49 0.81
C GLU A 48 6.38 5.10 1.11
N ALA A 49 5.48 4.60 0.25
CA ALA A 49 4.86 3.28 0.39
C ALA A 49 5.90 2.15 0.42
N GLN A 50 6.91 2.24 -0.46
CA GLN A 50 8.01 1.29 -0.47
C GLN A 50 8.90 1.40 0.77
N ARG A 51 9.17 2.61 1.28
CA ARG A 51 9.92 2.80 2.54
C ARG A 51 9.18 2.14 3.70
N GLN A 52 7.88 2.41 3.84
CA GLN A 52 7.07 1.81 4.89
C GLN A 52 6.92 0.29 4.75
N ALA A 53 6.83 -0.25 3.53
CA ALA A 53 6.82 -1.68 3.29
C ALA A 53 8.14 -2.34 3.73
N ARG A 54 9.29 -1.74 3.38
CA ARG A 54 10.61 -2.21 3.82
C ARG A 54 10.81 -2.10 5.31
N GLU A 55 10.32 -1.03 5.94
CA GLU A 55 10.38 -0.87 7.39
C GLU A 55 9.52 -1.91 8.11
N TRP A 56 8.32 -2.19 7.59
CA TRP A 56 7.46 -3.24 8.13
C TRP A 56 8.11 -4.62 8.07
N LEU A 57 8.74 -4.98 6.94
CA LEU A 57 9.53 -6.22 6.75
C LEU A 57 10.81 -6.28 7.58
N ARG A 58 11.33 -5.14 8.05
CA ARG A 58 12.46 -5.12 8.99
C ARG A 58 12.02 -5.31 10.43
N ARG A 59 10.76 -4.99 10.73
CA ARG A 59 10.18 -5.03 12.06
C ARG A 59 9.40 -6.32 12.34
N HIS A 60 9.08 -7.10 11.31
CA HIS A 60 8.41 -8.41 11.36
C HIS A 60 9.21 -9.41 10.54
#